data_AF-X8CFK1-F1
#
_entry.id   AF-X8CFK1-F1
#
_cell.length_a   1.000
_cell.length_b   1.000
_cell.length_c   1.000
_cell.angle_alpha   90.00
_cell.angle_beta   90.00
_cell.angle_gamma   90.00
#
_symmetry.space_group_name_H-M   'P 1'
#
loop_
_entity.id
_entity.type
_entity.pdbx_description
1 polymer ?
#
loop_
_entity_poly.entity_id
_entity_poly.type
_entity_poly.pdbx_seq_one_letter_code
_entity_poly.pdbx_strand_id
1 'polypeptide(L)'
;MLGNWTSVVGHQIADHAVPTALKDGVLSVSAESTAWATQLRMIQAQLLAKIAAAVGNGVVTSLKITGPAAPSWRKGPRHIAGRGPRDTYG
;
A
#
# COMPACT_ATOMS: atom_id res chain seq x y z
N MET A 1 3.03 -22.53 7.14
CA MET A 1 2.65 -21.15 7.52
C MET A 1 3.93 -20.37 7.77
N LEU A 2 4.08 -19.17 7.20
CA LEU A 2 5.24 -18.29 7.43
C LEU A 2 5.22 -17.80 8.88
N GLY A 3 5.81 -18.58 9.80
CA GLY A 3 5.72 -18.37 11.24
C GLY A 3 6.32 -17.05 11.75
N ASN A 4 7.03 -16.30 10.91
CA ASN A 4 7.61 -15.02 11.29
C ASN A 4 6.66 -13.84 11.12
N TRP A 5 5.76 -13.81 10.12
CA TRP A 5 4.92 -12.64 9.82
C TRP A 5 4.06 -12.22 11.02
N THR A 6 3.31 -13.16 11.61
CA THR A 6 2.47 -12.92 12.78
C THR A 6 3.28 -12.44 13.98
N SER A 7 4.51 -12.91 14.15
CA SER A 7 5.41 -12.45 15.22
C SER A 7 5.95 -11.03 14.97
N VAL A 8 6.09 -10.63 13.70
CA VAL A 8 6.59 -9.30 13.30
C VAL A 8 5.51 -8.24 13.42
N VAL A 9 4.35 -8.49 12.80
CA VAL A 9 3.27 -7.49 12.67
C VAL A 9 2.21 -7.61 13.76
N GLY A 10 2.14 -8.76 14.43
CA GLY A 10 1.13 -9.08 15.43
C GLY A 10 -0.08 -9.80 14.84
N HIS A 11 -0.83 -10.48 15.70
CA HIS A 11 -1.98 -11.31 15.32
C HIS A 11 -3.04 -10.52 14.56
N GLN A 12 -3.37 -9.32 15.04
CA GLN A 12 -4.40 -8.47 14.43
C GLN A 12 -4.04 -8.08 12.98
N ILE A 13 -2.78 -7.72 12.71
CA ILE A 13 -2.39 -7.36 11.34
C ILE A 13 -2.27 -8.61 10.47
N ALA A 14 -1.78 -9.71 11.00
CA ALA A 14 -1.64 -10.95 10.24
C ALA A 14 -2.97 -11.59 9.86
N ASP A 15 -4.03 -11.38 10.65
CA ASP A 15 -5.38 -11.85 10.36
C ASP A 15 -5.99 -11.09 9.17
N HIS A 16 -5.76 -9.78 9.12
CA HIS A 16 -6.36 -8.89 8.13
C HIS A 16 -5.44 -8.51 6.95
N ALA A 17 -4.17 -8.91 7.01
CA ALA A 17 -3.18 -8.53 6.01
C ALA A 17 -2.12 -9.62 5.83
N VAL A 18 -1.95 -10.04 4.58
CA VAL A 18 -1.03 -11.12 4.21
C VAL A 18 0.06 -10.62 3.27
N PRO A 19 1.33 -10.98 3.50
CA PRO A 19 2.41 -10.67 2.57
C PRO A 19 2.25 -11.54 1.33
N THR A 20 2.17 -10.92 0.16
CA THR A 20 1.97 -11.62 -1.12
C THR A 20 3.28 -11.86 -1.86
N ALA A 21 4.20 -10.90 -1.81
CA ALA A 21 5.50 -11.00 -2.48
C ALA A 21 6.51 -10.05 -1.84
N LEU A 22 7.78 -10.45 -1.84
CA LEU A 22 8.91 -9.57 -1.54
C LEU A 22 9.82 -9.53 -2.77
N LYS A 23 10.02 -8.34 -3.36
CA LYS A 23 10.87 -8.17 -4.54
C LYS A 23 11.65 -6.86 -4.46
N ASP A 24 12.96 -6.91 -4.68
CA ASP A 24 13.83 -5.73 -4.67
C ASP A 24 13.71 -4.90 -3.36
N GLY A 25 13.50 -5.56 -2.22
CA GLY A 25 13.25 -4.90 -0.93
C GLY A 25 11.83 -4.34 -0.76
N VAL A 26 10.95 -4.48 -1.75
CA VAL A 26 9.56 -4.05 -1.66
C VAL A 26 8.67 -5.21 -1.22
N LEU A 27 8.13 -5.12 0.00
CA LEU A 27 7.16 -6.08 0.50
C LEU A 27 5.75 -5.68 0.09
N SER A 28 5.13 -6.51 -0.75
CA SER A 28 3.73 -6.40 -1.14
C SER A 28 2.84 -7.09 -0.11
N VAL A 29 1.84 -6.38 0.38
CA VAL A 29 0.89 -6.83 1.40
C VAL A 29 -0.53 -6.63 0.87
N SER A 30 -1.32 -7.69 0.88
CA SER A 30 -2.75 -7.62 0.58
C SER A 30 -3.55 -7.53 1.86
N ALA A 31 -4.32 -6.45 2.00
CA ALA A 31 -5.31 -6.32 3.05
C ALA A 31 -6.62 -7.02 2.64
N GLU A 32 -7.38 -7.49 3.62
CA GLU A 32 -8.71 -8.08 3.39
C GLU A 32 -9.80 -7.05 3.04
N SER A 33 -9.60 -5.80 3.45
CA SER A 33 -10.63 -4.75 3.47
C SER A 33 -10.02 -3.39 3.13
N THR A 34 -10.78 -2.51 2.45
CA THR A 34 -10.34 -1.14 2.12
C THR A 34 -10.06 -0.29 3.37
N ALA A 35 -10.85 -0.49 4.43
CA ALA A 35 -10.62 0.15 5.73
C ALA A 35 -9.27 -0.27 6.33
N TRP A 36 -8.98 -1.57 6.35
CA TRP A 36 -7.69 -2.11 6.78
C TRP A 36 -6.53 -1.62 5.93
N ALA A 37 -6.68 -1.56 4.61
CA ALA A 37 -5.65 -1.00 3.73
C ALA A 37 -5.32 0.46 4.08
N THR A 38 -6.34 1.26 4.44
CA THR A 38 -6.16 2.64 4.88
C THR A 38 -5.45 2.70 6.22
N GLN A 39 -5.84 1.87 7.19
CA GLN A 39 -5.18 1.79 8.49
C GLN A 39 -3.70 1.43 8.35
N LEU A 40 -3.39 0.41 7.55
CA LEU A 40 -2.02 0.00 7.28
C LEU A 40 -1.19 1.10 6.62
N ARG A 41 -1.80 1.92 5.74
CA ARG A 41 -1.13 3.08 5.14
C ARG A 41 -0.81 4.15 6.17
N MET A 42 -1.71 4.40 7.12
CA MET A 42 -1.46 5.35 8.21
C MET A 42 -0.30 4.91 9.10
N ILE A 43 -0.21 3.62 9.40
CA ILE A 43 0.88 3.06 10.23
C ILE A 43 2.05 2.48 9.41
N GLN A 44 2.11 2.76 8.11
CA GLN A 44 3.04 2.10 7.18
C GLN A 44 4.50 2.26 7.60
N ALA A 45 4.87 3.46 8.04
CA ALA A 45 6.24 3.75 8.47
C ALA A 45 6.64 2.94 9.72
N GLN A 46 5.74 2.85 10.71
CA GLN A 46 5.98 2.04 11.91
C GLN A 46 6.02 0.54 11.57
N LEU A 47 5.13 0.09 10.68
CA LEU A 47 5.08 -1.29 10.22
C LEU A 47 6.35 -1.68 9.47
N LEU A 48 6.84 -0.82 8.57
CA LEU A 48 8.09 -1.00 7.85
C LEU A 48 9.27 -1.12 8.81
N ALA A 49 9.37 -0.24 9.82
CA ALA A 49 10.44 -0.30 10.81
C ALA A 49 10.44 -1.61 11.60
N LYS A 50 9.26 -2.07 12.04
CA LYS A 50 9.09 -3.38 12.72
C LYS A 50 9.52 -4.54 11.83
N ILE A 51 9.11 -4.52 10.56
CA ILE A 51 9.45 -5.57 9.61
C ILE A 51 10.95 -5.57 9.30
N ALA A 52 11.55 -4.40 9.06
CA ALA A 52 12.99 -4.28 8.84
C ALA A 52 13.79 -4.81 10.02
N ALA A 53 13.37 -4.52 11.26
CA ALA A 53 14.02 -5.01 12.47
C ALA A 53 13.92 -6.54 12.63
N ALA A 54 12.79 -7.14 12.24
CA ALA A 54 12.54 -8.55 12.47
C ALA A 54 13.06 -9.47 11.35
N VAL A 55 13.03 -9.02 10.08
CA VAL A 55 13.50 -9.81 8.93
C VAL A 55 15.00 -9.58 8.65
N GLY A 56 15.58 -8.52 9.23
CA GLY A 56 16.98 -8.12 9.08
C GLY A 56 17.12 -6.84 8.25
N ASN A 57 18.00 -5.93 8.70
CA ASN A 57 18.28 -4.66 8.05
C ASN A 57 18.68 -4.89 6.57
N GLY A 58 17.81 -4.46 5.65
CA GLY A 58 18.07 -4.52 4.20
C GLY A 58 17.18 -5.48 3.41
N VAL A 59 16.43 -6.37 4.07
CA VAL A 59 15.51 -7.29 3.37
C VAL A 59 14.24 -6.59 2.90
N VAL A 60 13.74 -5.63 3.69
CA VAL A 60 12.56 -4.81 3.35
C VAL A 60 12.91 -3.33 3.47
N THR A 61 12.87 -2.62 2.36
CA THR A 61 13.13 -1.18 2.22
C THR A 61 11.85 -0.38 1.97
N SER A 62 10.80 -1.02 1.45
CA SER A 62 9.53 -0.37 1.18
C SER A 62 8.35 -1.33 1.35
N LEU A 63 7.17 -0.76 1.61
CA LEU A 63 5.93 -1.51 1.77
C LEU A 63 4.93 -1.10 0.69
N LYS A 64 4.33 -2.08 0.01
CA LYS A 64 3.28 -1.86 -0.98
C LYS A 64 1.99 -2.48 -0.48
N ILE A 65 1.06 -1.62 -0.06
CA ILE A 65 -0.23 -2.04 0.49
C ILE A 65 -1.29 -2.01 -0.61
N THR A 66 -1.74 -3.19 -1.00
CA THR A 66 -2.89 -3.40 -1.88
C THR A 66 -4.11 -3.73 -1.03
N GLY A 67 -5.21 -3.01 -1.22
CA GLY A 67 -6.50 -3.42 -0.65
C GLY A 67 -7.04 -4.68 -1.34
N PRO A 68 -8.10 -5.30 -0.81
CA PRO A 68 -8.84 -6.32 -1.55
C PRO A 68 -9.27 -5.67 -2.86
N ALA A 69 -9.20 -6.37 -3.98
CA ALA A 69 -9.39 -5.83 -5.33
C ALA A 69 -10.47 -4.73 -5.36
N ALA A 70 -10.06 -3.48 -5.12
CA ALA A 70 -10.98 -2.37 -5.11
C ALA A 70 -11.23 -2.13 -6.60
N PRO A 71 -12.49 -1.99 -7.05
CA PRO A 71 -12.74 -1.53 -8.40
C PRO A 71 -11.92 -0.26 -8.55
N SER A 72 -10.97 -0.30 -9.49
CA SER A 72 -10.05 0.79 -9.72
C SER A 72 -10.88 2.01 -10.08
N TRP A 73 -11.21 2.84 -9.09
CA TRP A 73 -11.33 4.27 -9.27
C TRP A 73 -9.91 4.76 -9.57
N ARG A 74 -9.43 4.38 -10.76
CA ARG A 74 -8.79 5.35 -11.65
C ARG A 74 -9.77 6.50 -11.61
N LYS A 75 -9.47 7.48 -10.76
CA LYS A 75 -9.94 8.84 -10.95
C LYS A 75 -9.38 9.17 -12.33
N GLY A 76 -10.17 8.86 -13.36
CA GLY A 76 -9.85 9.09 -14.74
C GLY A 76 -9.49 10.56 -14.91
N PRO A 77 -8.78 10.92 -15.99
CA PRO A 77 -8.17 12.23 -16.14
C PRO A 77 -9.26 13.32 -16.15
N ARG A 78 -9.58 13.89 -14.98
CA ARG A 78 -9.94 15.31 -14.89
C ARG A 78 -8.65 16.12 -14.92
N HIS A 79 -7.83 15.86 -15.93
CA HIS A 79 -6.88 16.80 -16.45
C HIS A 79 -7.66 17.60 -17.48
N ILE A 80 -8.27 18.70 -17.05
CA ILE A 80 -8.77 19.69 -17.99
C ILE A 80 -7.53 20.45 -18.47
N ALA A 81 -6.81 19.90 -19.45
CA ALA A 81 -5.93 20.69 -20.29
C ALA A 81 -6.78 21.40 -21.35
N GLY A 82 -7.53 22.41 -20.91
CA GLY A 82 -8.15 23.38 -21.80
C GLY A 82 -7.12 24.47 -22.13
N ARG A 83 -6.34 24.21 -23.19
CA ARG A 83 -5.55 25.22 -23.89
C ARG A 83 -6.49 26.37 -24.35
N GLY A 84 -6.13 27.64 -24.11
CA GLY A 84 -6.75 28.77 -24.84
C GLY A 84 -6.35 28.78 -26.33
N PRO A 85 -6.52 29.86 -27.10
CA PRO A 85 -7.38 31.05 -26.97
C PRO A 85 -8.29 31.24 -28.23
N ARG A 86 -8.95 32.42 -28.33
CA ARG A 86 -9.78 32.97 -29.44
C ARG A 86 -11.27 32.58 -29.37
N ASP A 87 -12.25 33.43 -29.65
CA ASP A 87 -12.28 34.67 -30.41
C ASP A 87 -13.41 35.57 -29.84
N THR A 88 -13.26 36.86 -30.09
CA THR A 88 -14.27 37.92 -30.07
C THR A 88 -15.66 37.43 -30.49
N TYR A 89 -16.71 37.81 -29.75
CA TYR A 89 -17.93 38.49 -30.22
C TYR A 89 -18.90 38.62 -29.04
N GLY A 90 -19.32 39.85 -28.74
CA GLY A 90 -20.33 40.18 -27.75
C GLY A 90 -20.03 41.48 -27.03
#